data_AF-A0A957DJ97-F1
#
_entry.id   AF-A0A957DJ97-F1
#
_cell.length_a   1.000
_cell.length_b   1.000
_cell.length_c   1.000
_cell.angle_alpha   90.00
_cell.angle_beta   90.00
_cell.angle_gamma   90.00
#
_symmetry.space_group_name_H-M   'P 1'
#
loop_
_entity.id
_entity.type
_entity.pdbx_description
1 polymer ?
#
loop_
_entity_poly.entity_id
_entity_poly.type
_entity_poly.pdbx_seq_one_letter_code
_entity_poly.pdbx_strand_id
1 'polypeptide(L)' 'MTKQAAFALRERNPDVLSCIANLSNDEVFTPPQLANRMLDRVAEAWAADHDGANIWANSSVRFLDP' A
#
# COMPACT_ATOMS: atom_id res chain seq x y z
N MET A 1 38.80 -25.23 -27.14
CA MET A 1 37.79 -25.90 -26.27
C MET A 1 37.23 -24.85 -25.31
N THR A 2 36.13 -24.18 -25.68
CA THR A 2 35.45 -23.20 -24.84
C THR A 2 34.19 -23.83 -24.29
N LYS A 3 34.16 -24.11 -22.98
CA LYS A 3 32.96 -24.57 -22.28
C LYS A 3 31.99 -23.39 -22.15
N GLN A 4 30.94 -23.37 -22.95
CA GLN A 4 29.78 -22.52 -22.70
C GLN A 4 29.03 -23.09 -21.49
N ALA A 5 28.81 -22.26 -20.46
CA ALA A 5 27.91 -22.59 -19.37
C ALA A 5 26.46 -22.50 -19.89
N ALA A 6 25.67 -23.55 -19.64
CA ALA A 6 24.26 -23.56 -20.00
C ALA A 6 23.50 -22.57 -19.10
N PHE A 7 23.01 -21.47 -19.69
CA PHE A 7 22.13 -20.54 -19.00
C PHE A 7 20.73 -21.15 -18.97
N ALA A 8 20.39 -21.82 -17.86
CA ALA A 8 19.04 -22.30 -17.62
C ALA A 8 18.19 -21.16 -17.07
N LEU A 9 17.43 -20.50 -17.96
CA LEU A 9 16.27 -19.73 -17.53
C LEU A 9 15.27 -20.73 -16.94
N ARG A 10 15.13 -20.76 -15.61
CA ARG A 10 13.91 -21.29 -15.00
C ARG A 10 12.74 -20.62 -15.72
N GLU A 11 11.76 -21.39 -16.18
CA GLU A 11 10.54 -20.90 -16.85
C GLU A 11 9.81 -19.85 -16.01
N ARG A 12 10.29 -18.61 -16.09
CA ARG A 12 9.54 -17.39 -15.93
C ARG A 12 10.08 -16.53 -17.05
N ASN A 13 9.53 -16.72 -18.24
CA ASN A 13 9.45 -15.65 -19.20
C ASN A 13 8.28 -14.79 -18.74
N PRO A 14 8.45 -13.77 -17.85
CA PRO A 14 7.35 -12.86 -17.61
C PRO A 14 7.07 -12.23 -18.96
N ASP A 15 5.87 -12.46 -19.47
CA ASP A 15 5.38 -11.82 -20.68
C ASP A 15 5.74 -10.33 -20.58
N VAL A 16 6.32 -9.75 -21.63
CA VAL A 16 6.68 -8.33 -21.65
C VAL A 16 5.44 -7.49 -21.27
N LEU A 17 4.23 -7.95 -21.62
CA LEU A 17 2.98 -7.34 -21.17
C LEU A 17 2.72 -7.50 -19.66
N SER A 18 3.16 -8.59 -19.02
CA SER A 18 3.11 -8.75 -17.55
C SER A 18 4.14 -7.89 -16.82
N CYS A 19 5.34 -7.71 -17.39
CA CYS A 19 6.31 -6.72 -16.89
C CYS A 19 5.78 -5.30 -17.04
N ILE A 20 5.17 -4.97 -18.19
CA ILE A 20 4.53 -3.68 -18.43
C ILE A 20 3.36 -3.49 -17.46
N ALA A 21 2.49 -4.49 -17.23
CA ALA A 21 1.37 -4.37 -16.30
C ALA A 21 1.80 -4.15 -14.83
N ASN A 22 2.91 -4.75 -14.40
CA ASN A 22 3.49 -4.49 -13.08
C ASN A 22 4.21 -3.13 -12.99
N LEU A 23 4.62 -2.55 -14.13
CA LEU A 23 5.22 -1.23 -14.23
C LEU A 23 4.19 -0.13 -14.55
N SER A 24 3.00 -0.46 -15.04
CA SER A 24 1.99 0.47 -15.56
C SER A 24 0.79 0.67 -14.64
N ASN A 25 0.97 0.53 -13.33
CA ASN A 25 -0.05 0.94 -12.39
C ASN A 25 0.51 2.04 -11.49
N ASP A 26 0.45 3.27 -11.98
CA ASP A 26 0.76 4.47 -11.18
C ASP A 26 -0.26 4.64 -10.03
N GLU A 27 -1.38 3.91 -10.06
CA GLU A 27 -2.42 3.92 -9.05
C GLU A 27 -2.43 2.61 -8.24
N VAL A 28 -1.80 2.64 -7.06
CA VAL A 28 -1.93 1.57 -6.08
C VAL A 28 -3.13 1.86 -5.20
N PHE A 29 -4.25 1.18 -5.45
CA PHE A 29 -5.43 1.30 -4.60
C PHE A 29 -5.19 0.68 -3.22
N THR A 30 -5.27 1.50 -2.17
CA THR A 30 -5.32 1.01 -0.79
C THR A 30 -6.61 0.21 -0.58
N PRO A 31 -6.55 -1.07 -0.17
CA PRO A 31 -7.76 -1.83 0.11
C PRO A 31 -8.62 -1.15 1.18
N PRO A 32 -9.96 -1.05 1.02
CA PRO A 32 -10.82 -0.37 1.98
C PRO A 32 -10.71 -0.91 3.40
N GLN A 33 -10.50 -2.21 3.55
CA GLN A 33 -10.33 -2.85 4.87
C GLN A 33 -9.04 -2.39 5.54
N LEU A 34 -7.98 -2.11 4.78
CA LEU A 34 -6.74 -1.57 5.32
C LEU A 34 -6.94 -0.11 5.73
N ALA A 35 -7.55 0.70 4.87
CA ALA A 35 -7.84 2.11 5.16
C ALA A 35 -8.72 2.27 6.42
N ASN A 36 -9.80 1.50 6.53
CA ASN A 36 -10.67 1.54 7.71
C ASN A 36 -9.91 1.20 9.00
N ARG A 37 -9.08 0.15 8.99
CA ARG A 37 -8.25 -0.16 10.16
C ARG A 37 -7.30 0.97 10.53
N MET A 38 -6.73 1.68 9.57
CA MET A 38 -5.88 2.85 9.84
C MET A 38 -6.69 3.97 10.51
N LEU A 39 -7.88 4.28 9.97
CA LEU A 39 -8.77 5.30 10.51
C LEU A 39 -9.28 4.96 11.92
N ASP A 40 -9.63 3.69 12.18
CA ASP A 40 -10.05 3.21 13.49
C ASP A 40 -8.96 3.41 14.54
N ARG A 41 -7.70 3.12 14.19
CA ARG A 41 -6.55 3.33 15.09
C ARG A 41 -6.33 4.80 15.43
N VAL A 42 -6.50 5.69 14.46
CA VAL A 42 -6.43 7.14 14.70
C VAL A 42 -7.53 7.58 15.66
N ALA A 43 -8.76 7.08 15.48
CA ALA A 43 -9.87 7.40 16.37
C ALA A 43 -9.65 6.89 17.79
N GLU A 44 -9.18 5.65 17.95
CA GLU A 44 -8.83 5.05 19.25
C GLU A 44 -7.75 5.85 19.99
N ALA A 45 -6.65 6.17 19.30
CA ALA A 45 -5.55 6.93 19.87
C ALA A 45 -5.99 8.34 20.29
N TRP A 46 -6.74 9.03 19.43
CA TRP A 46 -7.26 10.36 19.75
C TRP A 46 -8.16 10.33 20.99
N ALA A 47 -9.09 9.38 21.05
CA ALA A 47 -10.02 9.25 22.18
C ALA A 47 -9.29 8.99 23.49
N ALA A 48 -8.20 8.21 23.49
CA ALA A 48 -7.38 7.98 24.66
C ALA A 48 -6.70 9.27 25.18
N ASP A 49 -6.29 10.15 24.28
CA ASP A 49 -5.56 11.39 24.62
C ASP A 49 -6.49 12.59 24.88
N HIS A 50 -7.78 12.51 24.51
CA HIS A 50 -8.74 13.62 24.54
C HIS A 50 -10.04 13.28 25.29
N ASP A 51 -9.94 12.60 26.44
CA ASP A 51 -11.07 12.31 27.34
C ASP A 51 -12.26 11.62 26.64
N GLY A 52 -11.99 10.73 25.68
CA GLY A 52 -13.01 10.02 24.92
C GLY A 52 -13.68 10.85 23.81
N ALA A 53 -13.13 12.01 23.45
CA ALA A 53 -13.68 12.84 22.38
C ALA A 53 -13.63 12.13 21.01
N ASN A 54 -14.65 12.40 20.17
CA ASN A 54 -14.69 11.90 18.80
C ASN A 54 -13.94 12.85 17.84
N ILE A 55 -12.81 12.40 17.31
CA ILE A 55 -11.98 13.18 16.37
C ILE A 55 -12.76 13.62 15.12
N TRP A 56 -13.67 12.78 14.62
CA TRP A 56 -14.42 13.03 13.38
C TRP A 56 -15.53 14.08 13.56
N ALA A 57 -15.91 14.39 14.80
CA ALA A 57 -16.88 15.45 15.10
C ALA A 57 -16.21 16.83 15.27
N ASN A 58 -14.88 16.89 15.33
CA ASN A 58 -14.16 18.13 15.59
C ASN A 58 -13.72 18.82 14.28
N SER A 59 -14.42 19.88 13.89
CA SER A 59 -14.14 20.65 12.67
C SER A 59 -12.84 21.49 12.72
N SER A 60 -12.19 21.62 13.88
CA SER A 60 -10.91 22.33 13.99
C SER A 60 -9.71 21.44 13.65
N VAL A 61 -9.87 20.11 13.67
CA VAL A 61 -8.81 19.15 13.31
C VAL A 61 -8.48 19.28 11.82
N ARG A 62 -7.20 19.07 11.48
CA ARG A 62 -6.69 19.07 10.12
C ARG A 62 -5.88 17.79 9.91
N PHE A 63 -6.14 17.12 8.78
CA PHE A 63 -5.46 15.90 8.39
C PHE A 63 -4.55 16.19 7.19
N LEU A 64 -3.39 15.56 7.17
CA LEU A 64 -2.47 15.58 6.04
C LEU A 64 -2.35 14.15 5.50
N ASP A 65 -2.61 13.98 4.22
CA ASP A 65 -2.41 12.74 3.48
C ASP A 65 -1.37 13.03 2.38
N PRO A 66 -0.08 12.68 2.60
CA PRO A 66 1.04 13.08 1.75
C PRO A 66 1.17 12.28 0.45
#